data_AF-A0A0F7TLV8-F1
#
_entry.id   AF-A0A0F7TLV8-F1
#
_cell.length_a   1.000
_cell.length_b   1.000
_cell.length_c   1.000
_cell.angle_alpha   90.00
_cell.angle_beta   90.00
_cell.angle_gamma   90.00
#
_symmetry.space_group_name_H-M   'P 1'
#
loop_
_entity.id
_entity.type
_entity.pdbx_description
1 polymer ?
#
loop_
_entity_poly.entity_id
_entity_poly.type
_entity_poly.pdbx_seq_one_letter_code
_entity_poly.pdbx_strand_id
1 'polypeptide(L)'
;MSALQTFMLVVEHDKEEAKRIAEGVAQDVESKKTTLIGIVQQLGEYINDEDPILRGKAVSFLTSVIKALPPKFLSRQQIQVLTSFFCDRIEDGGAVAGLDTLQKLDRFTRELAAEIAQALFSHFQDLQSRSQSQRFQVYQLLNELMSSHRAALLDMGEVSLVGIVDLMTGEKDPRNLMMVFSILKVVMIEWDITNHVEVCSIPPHLFYSPLIFVVAL
;
A
#
# COMPACT_ATOMS: atom_id res chain seq x y z
N MET A 1 23.75 7.18 -18.24
CA MET A 1 22.86 7.25 -17.05
C MET A 1 21.76 6.24 -17.28
N SER A 2 21.52 5.33 -16.34
CA SER A 2 20.45 4.32 -16.50
C SER A 2 19.07 4.96 -16.42
N ALA A 3 18.03 4.28 -16.93
CA ALA A 3 16.65 4.78 -16.81
C ALA A 3 16.25 5.01 -15.34
N LEU A 4 16.69 4.13 -14.43
CA LEU A 4 16.51 4.30 -12.99
C LEU A 4 17.13 5.60 -12.48
N GLN A 5 18.39 5.88 -12.81
CA GLN A 5 19.07 7.10 -12.37
C GLN A 5 18.35 8.35 -12.90
N THR A 6 17.97 8.36 -14.18
CA THR A 6 17.23 9.49 -14.76
C THR A 6 15.87 9.67 -14.09
N PHE A 7 15.14 8.57 -13.83
CA PHE A 7 13.88 8.61 -13.09
C PHE A 7 14.04 9.22 -11.68
N MET A 8 15.06 8.78 -10.93
CA MET A 8 15.31 9.24 -9.57
C MET A 8 15.65 10.74 -9.50
N LEU A 9 16.25 11.28 -10.57
CA LEU A 9 16.48 12.72 -10.66
C LEU A 9 15.16 13.48 -10.82
N VAL A 10 14.24 13.01 -11.66
CA VAL A 10 13.05 13.80 -12.07
C VAL A 10 11.78 13.54 -11.25
N VAL A 11 11.66 12.39 -10.57
CA VAL A 11 10.40 11.92 -9.95
C VAL A 11 9.73 12.91 -8.99
N GLU A 12 10.49 13.81 -8.36
CA GLU A 12 9.95 14.80 -7.43
C GLU A 12 9.44 16.08 -8.09
N HIS A 13 10.00 16.47 -9.24
CA HIS A 13 9.75 17.79 -9.85
C HIS A 13 9.21 17.73 -11.28
N ASP A 14 9.35 16.61 -11.98
CA ASP A 14 8.74 16.36 -13.29
C ASP A 14 8.12 14.95 -13.33
N LYS A 15 6.87 14.88 -12.85
CA LYS A 15 6.10 13.63 -12.78
C LYS A 15 5.76 13.06 -14.16
N GLU A 16 5.60 13.92 -15.17
CA GLU A 16 5.29 13.48 -16.53
C GLU A 16 6.51 12.85 -17.19
N GLU A 17 7.71 13.42 -16.99
CA GLU A 17 8.94 12.79 -17.45
C GLU A 17 9.22 11.48 -16.71
N ALA A 18 9.05 11.46 -15.38
CA ALA A 18 9.19 10.22 -14.60
C ALA A 18 8.27 9.11 -15.13
N LYS A 19 7.02 9.46 -15.46
CA LYS A 19 6.05 8.56 -16.06
C LYS A 19 6.51 8.07 -17.44
N ARG A 20 6.96 8.96 -18.33
CA ARG A 20 7.47 8.58 -19.67
C ARG A 20 8.65 7.62 -19.58
N ILE A 21 9.57 7.84 -18.64
CA ILE A 21 10.70 6.94 -18.41
C ILE A 21 10.21 5.54 -18.01
N ALA A 22 9.26 5.47 -17.06
CA ALA A 22 8.69 4.21 -16.61
C ALA A 22 7.92 3.48 -17.72
N GLU A 23 7.16 4.21 -18.56
CA GLU A 23 6.47 3.67 -19.73
C GLU A 23 7.44 3.10 -20.77
N GLY A 24 8.54 3.80 -21.05
CA GLY A 24 9.59 3.29 -21.95
C GLY A 24 10.20 1.99 -21.44
N VAL A 25 10.45 1.90 -20.13
CA VAL A 25 10.99 0.68 -19.50
C VAL A 25 9.95 -0.45 -19.51
N ALA A 26 8.67 -0.15 -19.28
CA ALA A 26 7.59 -1.13 -19.41
C ALA A 26 7.51 -1.69 -20.84
N GLN A 27 7.62 -0.83 -21.86
CA GLN A 27 7.67 -1.25 -23.26
C GLN A 27 8.89 -2.14 -23.56
N ASP A 28 10.05 -1.84 -22.97
CA ASP A 28 11.25 -2.67 -23.10
C ASP A 28 11.09 -4.04 -22.40
N VAL A 29 10.34 -4.11 -21.30
CA VAL A 29 9.95 -5.38 -20.65
C VAL A 29 9.00 -6.17 -21.56
N GLU A 30 7.98 -5.52 -22.13
CA GLU A 30 7.01 -6.15 -23.02
C GLU A 30 7.66 -6.71 -24.30
N SER A 31 8.58 -5.93 -24.88
CA SER A 31 9.36 -6.32 -26.06
C SER A 31 10.55 -7.24 -25.75
N LYS A 32 10.70 -7.69 -24.49
CA LYS A 32 11.75 -8.60 -24.01
C LYS A 32 13.18 -8.09 -24.22
N LYS A 33 13.39 -6.77 -24.32
CA LYS A 33 14.72 -6.15 -24.32
C LYS A 33 15.31 -6.11 -22.91
N THR A 34 14.46 -6.06 -21.90
CA THR A 34 14.82 -6.21 -20.48
C THR A 34 13.82 -7.13 -19.77
N THR A 35 14.10 -7.46 -18.51
CA THR A 35 13.24 -8.29 -17.67
C THR A 35 12.94 -7.60 -16.35
N LEU A 36 11.82 -7.97 -15.70
CA LEU A 36 11.51 -7.49 -14.35
C LEU A 36 12.61 -7.85 -13.35
N ILE A 37 13.21 -9.04 -13.48
CA ILE A 37 14.34 -9.46 -12.64
C ILE A 37 15.53 -8.52 -12.86
N GLY A 38 15.85 -8.18 -14.10
CA GLY A 38 16.92 -7.24 -14.43
C GLY A 38 16.65 -5.82 -13.90
N ILE A 39 15.39 -5.41 -13.80
CA ILE A 39 15.01 -4.15 -13.14
C ILE A 39 15.24 -4.24 -11.63
N VAL A 40 14.75 -5.31 -10.97
CA VAL A 40 14.96 -5.56 -9.53
C VAL A 40 16.45 -5.63 -9.17
N GLN A 41 17.29 -6.20 -10.04
CA GLN A 41 18.74 -6.23 -9.82
C GLN A 41 19.38 -4.83 -9.87
N GLN A 42 18.95 -3.96 -10.80
CA GLN A 42 19.44 -2.57 -10.87
C GLN A 42 19.05 -1.74 -9.64
N LEU A 43 17.93 -2.10 -9.00
CA LEU A 43 17.48 -1.45 -7.77
C LEU A 43 18.39 -1.78 -6.58
N GLY A 44 19.11 -2.92 -6.62
CA GLY A 44 19.91 -3.46 -5.52
C GLY A 44 20.92 -2.50 -4.90
N GLU A 45 21.52 -1.62 -5.71
CA GLU A 45 22.48 -0.60 -5.24
C GLU A 45 21.83 0.54 -4.46
N TYR A 46 20.53 0.78 -4.67
CA TYR A 46 19.80 1.91 -4.10
C TYR A 46 18.85 1.52 -2.97
N ILE A 47 18.28 0.32 -3.03
CA ILE A 47 17.33 -0.15 -2.03
C ILE A 47 18.03 -0.47 -0.70
N ASN A 48 19.35 -0.71 -0.69
CA ASN A 48 20.10 -0.93 0.55
C ASN A 48 20.85 0.33 1.02
N ASP A 49 20.54 1.50 0.46
CA ASP A 49 21.13 2.76 0.88
C ASP A 49 20.58 3.21 2.24
N GLU A 50 21.40 3.91 3.02
CA GLU A 50 21.00 4.45 4.32
C GLU A 50 19.93 5.56 4.19
N ASP A 51 19.89 6.27 3.04
CA ASP A 51 18.93 7.33 2.78
C ASP A 51 17.54 6.79 2.39
N PRO A 52 16.49 6.95 3.25
CA PRO A 52 15.13 6.51 2.93
C PRO A 52 14.53 7.19 1.70
N ILE A 53 14.99 8.39 1.36
CA ILE A 53 14.53 9.10 0.16
C ILE A 53 15.06 8.37 -1.08
N LEU A 54 16.33 7.98 -1.07
CA LEU A 54 16.95 7.26 -2.18
C LEU A 54 16.30 5.90 -2.38
N ARG A 55 16.11 5.14 -1.29
CA ARG A 55 15.37 3.86 -1.33
C ARG A 55 13.95 4.05 -1.88
N GLY A 56 13.22 5.05 -1.39
CA GLY A 56 11.87 5.36 -1.84
C GLY A 56 11.79 5.73 -3.32
N LYS A 57 12.75 6.48 -3.86
CA LYS A 57 12.82 6.80 -5.30
C LYS A 57 13.05 5.55 -6.15
N ALA A 58 13.93 4.65 -5.69
CA ALA A 58 14.17 3.37 -6.34
C ALA A 58 12.90 2.49 -6.35
N VAL A 59 12.27 2.27 -5.20
CA VAL A 59 11.03 1.48 -5.11
C VAL A 59 9.88 2.12 -5.91
N SER A 60 9.81 3.45 -5.96
CA SER A 60 8.85 4.20 -6.78
C SER A 60 9.07 4.00 -8.28
N PHE A 61 10.31 3.80 -8.73
CA PHE A 61 10.60 3.46 -10.13
C PHE A 61 9.96 2.12 -10.51
N LEU A 62 10.20 1.06 -9.72
CA LEU A 62 9.57 -0.25 -9.96
C LEU A 62 8.05 -0.13 -9.95
N THR A 63 7.50 0.61 -8.98
CA THR A 63 6.07 0.88 -8.87
C THR A 63 5.50 1.55 -10.13
N SER A 64 6.24 2.48 -10.72
CA SER A 64 5.81 3.20 -11.93
C SER A 64 5.87 2.30 -13.15
N VAL A 65 6.89 1.43 -13.26
CA VAL A 65 6.99 0.43 -14.34
C VAL A 65 5.83 -0.56 -14.26
N ILE A 66 5.52 -1.12 -13.09
CA ILE A 66 4.41 -2.10 -12.98
C ILE A 66 3.04 -1.48 -13.27
N LYS A 67 2.84 -0.19 -12.97
CA LYS A 67 1.61 0.55 -13.32
C LYS A 67 1.46 0.78 -14.82
N ALA A 68 2.58 0.88 -15.53
CA ALA A 68 2.59 1.06 -16.98
C ALA A 68 2.43 -0.25 -17.76
N LEU A 69 2.64 -1.41 -17.12
CA LEU A 69 2.44 -2.70 -17.77
C LEU A 69 0.96 -3.01 -18.01
N PRO A 70 0.61 -3.75 -19.07
CA PRO A 70 -0.75 -4.21 -19.29
C PRO A 70 -1.26 -5.07 -18.11
N PRO A 71 -2.53 -4.96 -17.68
CA PRO A 71 -3.06 -5.67 -16.50
C PRO A 71 -2.89 -7.19 -16.53
N LYS A 72 -2.83 -7.80 -17.73
CA LYS A 72 -2.68 -9.25 -17.91
C LYS A 72 -1.25 -9.71 -18.18
N PHE A 73 -0.30 -8.77 -18.20
CA PHE A 73 1.10 -9.04 -18.52
C PHE A 73 1.78 -9.90 -17.45
N LEU A 74 1.61 -9.53 -16.18
CA LEU A 74 2.27 -10.22 -15.06
C LEU A 74 1.72 -11.64 -14.86
N SER A 75 2.62 -12.60 -14.75
CA SER A 75 2.30 -13.97 -14.35
C SER A 75 1.97 -14.05 -12.86
N ARG A 76 1.30 -15.13 -12.44
CA ARG A 76 1.02 -15.37 -11.00
C ARG A 76 2.29 -15.37 -10.16
N GLN A 77 3.36 -16.00 -10.66
CA GLN A 77 4.65 -16.03 -9.97
C GLN A 77 5.28 -14.65 -9.84
N GLN A 78 5.17 -13.81 -10.90
CA GLN A 78 5.68 -12.44 -10.85
C GLN A 78 4.91 -11.58 -9.87
N ILE A 79 3.58 -11.72 -9.82
CA ILE A 79 2.74 -11.02 -8.84
C ILE A 79 3.16 -11.41 -7.42
N GLN A 80 3.30 -12.71 -7.14
CA GLN A 80 3.75 -13.20 -5.83
C GLN A 80 5.11 -12.60 -5.44
N VAL A 81 6.12 -12.70 -6.32
CA VAL A 81 7.47 -12.17 -6.03
C VAL A 81 7.46 -10.66 -5.82
N LEU A 82 6.70 -9.91 -6.62
CA LEU A 82 6.59 -8.47 -6.47
C LEU A 82 5.83 -8.09 -5.19
N THR A 83 4.78 -8.83 -4.82
CA THR A 83 4.05 -8.61 -3.57
C THR A 83 4.99 -8.80 -2.38
N SER A 84 5.71 -9.92 -2.28
CA SER A 84 6.67 -10.15 -1.20
C SER A 84 7.76 -9.07 -1.18
N PHE A 85 8.30 -8.70 -2.33
CA PHE A 85 9.28 -7.61 -2.42
C PHE A 85 8.75 -6.27 -1.85
N PHE A 86 7.53 -5.87 -2.20
CA PHE A 86 6.96 -4.62 -1.68
C PHE A 86 6.51 -4.72 -0.22
N CYS A 87 6.12 -5.91 0.26
CA CYS A 87 5.85 -6.16 1.67
C CYS A 87 7.12 -6.01 2.51
N ASP A 88 8.23 -6.60 2.07
CA ASP A 88 9.55 -6.47 2.71
C ASP A 88 10.08 -5.03 2.72
N ARG A 89 9.54 -4.18 1.84
CA ARG A 89 9.93 -2.78 1.65
C ARG A 89 8.80 -1.81 1.99
N ILE A 90 7.83 -2.23 2.80
CA ILE A 90 6.60 -1.46 2.97
C ILE A 90 6.86 -0.08 3.61
N GLU A 91 7.96 0.07 4.36
CA GLU A 91 8.43 1.34 4.93
C GLU A 91 9.08 2.30 3.90
N ASP A 92 9.44 1.83 2.71
CA ASP A 92 9.99 2.65 1.65
C ASP A 92 8.90 3.34 0.81
N GLY A 93 9.24 4.52 0.27
CA GLY A 93 8.36 5.27 -0.63
C GLY A 93 7.99 4.48 -1.88
N GLY A 94 6.71 4.49 -2.26
CA GLY A 94 6.21 3.79 -3.45
C GLY A 94 5.72 2.37 -3.18
N ALA A 95 6.20 1.69 -2.15
CA ALA A 95 5.83 0.29 -1.88
C ALA A 95 4.32 0.08 -1.72
N VAL A 96 3.67 0.91 -0.89
CA VAL A 96 2.20 0.88 -0.69
C VAL A 96 1.45 1.07 -2.00
N ALA A 97 1.92 1.96 -2.87
CA ALA A 97 1.31 2.19 -4.17
C ALA A 97 1.55 1.03 -5.15
N GLY A 98 2.67 0.31 -5.01
CA GLY A 98 2.93 -0.92 -5.74
C GLY A 98 1.99 -2.05 -5.30
N LEU A 99 1.82 -2.24 -4.00
CA LEU A 99 0.88 -3.21 -3.42
C LEU A 99 -0.57 -2.93 -3.84
N ASP A 100 -1.00 -1.67 -3.81
CA ASP A 100 -2.32 -1.26 -4.31
C ASP A 100 -2.51 -1.56 -5.81
N THR A 101 -1.44 -1.51 -6.60
CA THR A 101 -1.49 -1.87 -8.03
C THR A 101 -1.64 -3.37 -8.20
N LEU A 102 -0.88 -4.17 -7.45
CA LEU A 102 -0.85 -5.63 -7.60
C LEU A 102 -2.15 -6.29 -7.12
N GLN A 103 -2.75 -5.80 -6.04
CA GLN A 103 -3.96 -6.40 -5.46
C GLN A 103 -5.20 -6.32 -6.39
N LYS A 104 -5.14 -5.44 -7.40
CA LYS A 104 -6.20 -5.23 -8.40
C LYS A 104 -6.10 -6.18 -9.61
N LEU A 105 -5.07 -7.02 -9.69
CA LEU A 105 -4.84 -7.88 -10.85
C LEU A 105 -5.63 -9.19 -10.73
N ASP A 106 -6.17 -9.69 -11.86
CA ASP A 106 -7.01 -10.91 -11.92
C ASP A 106 -6.39 -12.18 -11.31
N ARG A 107 -5.05 -12.24 -11.22
CA ARG A 107 -4.29 -13.39 -10.73
C ARG A 107 -3.82 -13.23 -9.28
N PHE A 108 -4.22 -12.15 -8.62
CA PHE A 108 -3.92 -11.91 -7.22
C PHE A 108 -4.72 -12.88 -6.34
N THR A 109 -4.11 -13.40 -5.28
CA THR A 109 -4.74 -14.44 -4.45
C THR A 109 -4.95 -14.00 -3.02
N ARG A 110 -5.82 -14.75 -2.33
CA ARG A 110 -6.18 -14.51 -0.93
C ARG A 110 -4.96 -14.53 -0.01
N GLU A 111 -4.01 -15.43 -0.28
CA GLU A 111 -2.78 -15.56 0.51
C GLU A 111 -1.91 -14.30 0.40
N LEU A 112 -1.84 -13.71 -0.80
CA LEU A 112 -1.12 -12.45 -1.03
C LEU A 112 -1.84 -11.27 -0.35
N ALA A 113 -3.18 -11.28 -0.30
CA ALA A 113 -3.92 -10.26 0.46
C ALA A 113 -3.59 -10.33 1.97
N ALA A 114 -3.53 -11.55 2.52
CA ALA A 114 -3.15 -11.77 3.91
C ALA A 114 -1.69 -11.34 4.18
N GLU A 115 -0.77 -11.61 3.26
CA GLU A 115 0.63 -11.15 3.34
C GLU A 115 0.73 -9.62 3.39
N ILE A 116 -0.02 -8.91 2.53
CA ILE A 116 -0.07 -7.45 2.56
C ILE A 116 -0.65 -6.94 3.88
N ALA A 117 -1.77 -7.50 4.33
CA ALA A 117 -2.40 -7.11 5.59
C ALA A 117 -1.43 -7.31 6.77
N GLN A 118 -0.75 -8.45 6.81
CA GLN A 118 0.25 -8.74 7.83
C GLN A 118 1.41 -7.73 7.79
N ALA A 119 1.92 -7.38 6.61
CA ALA A 119 2.98 -6.37 6.48
C ALA A 119 2.51 -4.98 6.96
N LEU A 120 1.27 -4.58 6.65
CA LEU A 120 0.70 -3.33 7.14
C LEU A 120 0.64 -3.30 8.68
N PHE A 121 0.19 -4.39 9.29
CA PHE A 121 0.03 -4.46 10.73
C PHE A 121 1.38 -4.58 11.46
N SER A 122 2.33 -5.32 10.90
CA SER A 122 3.66 -5.47 11.50
C SER A 122 4.51 -4.19 11.45
N HIS A 123 4.28 -3.31 10.47
CA HIS A 123 5.02 -2.06 10.28
C HIS A 123 4.20 -0.80 10.61
N PHE A 124 3.12 -0.92 11.39
CA PHE A 124 2.18 0.18 11.60
C PHE A 124 2.83 1.46 12.15
N GLN A 125 3.82 1.34 13.03
CA GLN A 125 4.52 2.49 13.63
C GLN A 125 5.27 3.32 12.58
N ASP A 126 6.00 2.66 11.68
CA ASP A 126 6.71 3.32 10.58
C ASP A 126 5.72 4.00 9.64
N LEU A 127 4.60 3.31 9.33
CA LEU A 127 3.55 3.83 8.46
C LEU A 127 2.86 5.07 9.07
N GLN A 128 2.65 5.11 10.38
CA GLN A 128 2.07 6.24 11.10
C GLN A 128 2.99 7.46 11.19
N SER A 129 4.31 7.26 11.13
CA SER A 129 5.29 8.34 11.14
C SER A 129 5.32 9.15 9.84
N ARG A 130 4.69 8.65 8.77
CA ARG A 130 4.71 9.24 7.43
C ARG A 130 3.89 10.52 7.32
N SER A 131 4.07 11.25 6.22
CA SER A 131 3.27 12.44 5.89
C SER A 131 1.77 12.11 5.74
N GLN A 132 0.88 13.11 5.89
CA GLN A 132 -0.57 12.85 5.85
C GLN A 132 -1.02 12.20 4.53
N SER A 133 -0.41 12.56 3.39
CA SER A 133 -0.74 11.98 2.08
C SER A 133 -0.30 10.52 1.94
N GLN A 134 0.83 10.15 2.53
CA GLN A 134 1.30 8.77 2.55
C GLN A 134 0.47 7.90 3.49
N ARG A 135 0.05 8.44 4.65
CA ARG A 135 -0.92 7.75 5.53
C ARG A 135 -2.25 7.51 4.84
N PHE A 136 -2.74 8.47 4.06
CA PHE A 136 -3.93 8.28 3.24
C PHE A 136 -3.81 7.08 2.28
N GLN A 137 -2.66 6.90 1.63
CA GLN A 137 -2.41 5.76 0.73
C GLN A 137 -2.44 4.43 1.48
N VAL A 138 -1.95 4.39 2.72
CA VAL A 138 -1.99 3.21 3.59
C VAL A 138 -3.45 2.83 3.90
N TYR A 139 -4.28 3.79 4.31
CA TYR A 139 -5.70 3.53 4.57
C TYR A 139 -6.45 3.14 3.28
N GLN A 140 -6.10 3.74 2.15
CA GLN A 140 -6.68 3.38 0.86
C GLN A 140 -6.35 1.92 0.50
N LEU A 141 -5.10 1.49 0.64
CA LEU A 141 -4.71 0.09 0.41
C LEU A 141 -5.50 -0.85 1.32
N LEU A 142 -5.60 -0.55 2.63
CA LEU A 142 -6.38 -1.36 3.56
C LEU A 142 -7.87 -1.43 3.17
N ASN A 143 -8.47 -0.29 2.81
CA ASN A 143 -9.85 -0.24 2.37
C ASN A 143 -10.10 -1.10 1.11
N GLU A 144 -9.19 -1.06 0.14
CA GLU A 144 -9.29 -1.89 -1.06
C GLU A 144 -9.14 -3.37 -0.77
N LEU A 145 -8.24 -3.76 0.15
CA LEU A 145 -8.12 -5.14 0.62
C LEU A 145 -9.40 -5.61 1.33
N MET A 146 -10.01 -4.77 2.16
CA MET A 146 -11.29 -5.07 2.80
C MET A 146 -12.46 -5.13 1.81
N SER A 147 -12.38 -4.40 0.69
CA SER A 147 -13.40 -4.42 -0.35
C SER A 147 -13.31 -5.70 -1.20
N SER A 148 -12.11 -6.00 -1.71
CA SER A 148 -11.88 -7.04 -2.72
C SER A 148 -11.46 -8.39 -2.15
N HIS A 149 -10.83 -8.39 -0.97
CA HIS A 149 -10.20 -9.56 -0.35
C HIS A 149 -10.66 -9.76 1.11
N ARG A 150 -11.88 -9.32 1.45
CA ARG A 150 -12.45 -9.33 2.81
C ARG A 150 -12.24 -10.65 3.55
N ALA A 151 -12.48 -11.76 2.85
CA ALA A 151 -12.35 -13.09 3.42
C ALA A 151 -10.91 -13.33 3.94
N ALA A 152 -9.87 -12.84 3.25
CA ALA A 152 -8.49 -12.98 3.72
C ALA A 152 -8.27 -12.32 5.09
N LEU A 153 -8.84 -11.12 5.31
CA LEU A 153 -8.68 -10.41 6.58
C LEU A 153 -9.54 -11.04 7.68
N LEU A 154 -10.78 -11.46 7.37
CA LEU A 154 -11.63 -12.15 8.35
C LEU A 154 -10.99 -13.44 8.88
N ASP A 155 -10.31 -14.22 8.01
CA ASP A 155 -9.62 -15.45 8.42
C ASP A 155 -8.46 -15.19 9.39
N MET A 156 -7.92 -13.97 9.46
CA MET A 156 -6.90 -13.61 10.44
C MET A 156 -7.47 -13.40 11.85
N GLY A 157 -8.81 -13.35 12.00
CA GLY A 157 -9.49 -13.16 13.29
C GLY A 157 -9.03 -11.87 13.99
N GLU A 158 -8.75 -11.98 15.29
CA GLU A 158 -8.35 -10.85 16.14
C GLU A 158 -7.09 -10.13 15.64
N VAL A 159 -6.19 -10.81 14.94
CA VAL A 159 -4.96 -10.20 14.39
C VAL A 159 -5.31 -9.06 13.42
N SER A 160 -6.29 -9.27 12.55
CA SER A 160 -6.74 -8.22 11.63
C SER A 160 -7.47 -7.10 12.36
N LEU A 161 -8.32 -7.43 13.34
CA LEU A 161 -9.08 -6.44 14.09
C LEU A 161 -8.15 -5.46 14.82
N VAL A 162 -7.22 -6.01 15.61
CA VAL A 162 -6.25 -5.23 16.37
C VAL A 162 -5.34 -4.46 15.42
N GLY A 163 -4.83 -5.11 14.37
CA GLY A 163 -3.95 -4.47 13.38
C GLY A 163 -4.62 -3.31 12.64
N ILE A 164 -5.91 -3.41 12.30
CA ILE A 164 -6.67 -2.30 11.68
C ILE A 164 -6.77 -1.12 12.64
N VAL A 165 -7.10 -1.36 13.91
CA VAL A 165 -7.24 -0.29 14.91
C VAL A 165 -5.88 0.35 15.20
N ASP A 166 -4.84 -0.44 15.40
CA ASP A 166 -3.49 0.04 15.66
C ASP A 166 -3.02 0.94 14.52
N LEU A 167 -3.24 0.54 13.26
CA LEU A 167 -2.85 1.32 12.07
C LEU A 167 -3.50 2.71 12.02
N MET A 168 -4.72 2.86 12.54
CA MET A 168 -5.49 4.12 12.48
C MET A 168 -5.39 4.97 13.74
N THR A 169 -4.82 4.40 14.81
CA THR A 169 -4.74 5.07 16.11
C THR A 169 -3.91 6.35 16.01
N GLY A 170 -4.47 7.45 16.53
CA GLY A 170 -3.78 8.74 16.58
C GLY A 170 -3.82 9.57 15.29
N GLU A 171 -4.59 9.17 14.27
CA GLU A 171 -4.79 10.00 13.08
C GLU A 171 -5.55 11.30 13.40
N LYS A 172 -5.15 12.40 12.75
CA LYS A 172 -5.69 13.75 13.01
C LYS A 172 -6.03 14.51 11.73
N ASP A 173 -5.52 14.11 10.55
CA ASP A 173 -5.85 14.80 9.30
C ASP A 173 -7.33 14.53 8.94
N PRO A 174 -8.16 15.56 8.71
CA PRO A 174 -9.58 15.38 8.44
C PRO A 174 -9.88 14.47 7.24
N ARG A 175 -9.06 14.50 6.17
CA ARG A 175 -9.28 13.67 4.98
C ARG A 175 -8.98 12.21 5.27
N ASN A 176 -7.95 11.96 6.08
CA ASN A 176 -7.61 10.62 6.52
C ASN A 176 -8.68 10.07 7.46
N LEU A 177 -9.18 10.91 8.38
CA LEU A 177 -10.26 10.53 9.30
C LEU A 177 -11.53 10.09 8.58
N MET A 178 -11.87 10.70 7.43
CA MET A 178 -12.98 10.23 6.59
C MET A 178 -12.81 8.78 6.14
N MET A 179 -11.60 8.40 5.73
CA MET A 179 -11.28 7.03 5.33
C MET A 179 -11.29 6.09 6.54
N VAL A 180 -10.67 6.51 7.65
CA VAL A 180 -10.66 5.76 8.92
C VAL A 180 -12.07 5.43 9.39
N PHE A 181 -12.97 6.42 9.45
CA PHE A 181 -14.36 6.18 9.86
C PHE A 181 -15.12 5.27 8.90
N SER A 182 -14.84 5.37 7.59
CA SER A 182 -15.43 4.47 6.59
C SER A 182 -15.00 3.02 6.82
N ILE A 183 -13.72 2.80 7.13
CA ILE A 183 -13.20 1.47 7.43
C ILE A 183 -13.75 0.94 8.76
N LEU A 184 -13.71 1.75 9.82
CA LEU A 184 -14.22 1.35 11.14
C LEU A 184 -15.70 0.97 11.10
N LYS A 185 -16.50 1.64 10.25
CA LYS A 185 -17.91 1.25 10.04
C LYS A 185 -18.04 -0.18 9.51
N VAL A 186 -17.19 -0.57 8.56
CA VAL A 186 -17.19 -1.95 8.03
C VAL A 186 -16.72 -2.93 9.11
N VAL A 187 -15.68 -2.57 9.88
CA VAL A 187 -15.19 -3.39 10.99
C VAL A 187 -16.30 -3.67 12.01
N MET A 188 -17.03 -2.64 12.44
CA MET A 188 -18.12 -2.78 13.42
C MET A 188 -19.29 -3.67 12.94
N ILE A 189 -19.44 -3.89 11.64
CA ILE A 189 -20.49 -4.71 11.05
C ILE A 189 -20.02 -6.14 10.81
N GLU A 190 -18.78 -6.31 10.32
CA GLU A 190 -18.30 -7.57 9.76
C GLU A 190 -17.36 -8.35 10.71
N TRP A 191 -16.75 -7.69 11.72
CA TRP A 191 -15.88 -8.35 12.70
C TRP A 191 -16.59 -8.60 14.02
N ASP A 192 -16.23 -9.69 14.71
CA ASP A 192 -16.63 -9.91 16.09
C ASP A 192 -15.81 -9.01 17.02
N ILE A 193 -16.44 -7.93 17.48
CA ILE A 193 -15.82 -6.93 18.37
C ILE A 193 -16.16 -7.16 19.85
N THR A 194 -16.80 -8.28 20.22
CA THR A 194 -17.35 -8.51 21.56
C THR A 194 -16.30 -8.30 22.67
N ASN A 195 -15.06 -8.72 22.43
CA ASN A 195 -13.96 -8.59 23.39
C ASN A 195 -13.12 -7.30 23.22
N HIS A 196 -13.44 -6.47 22.22
CA HIS A 196 -12.61 -5.33 21.77
C HIS A 196 -13.40 -4.02 21.69
N VAL A 197 -14.55 -3.93 22.37
CA VAL A 197 -15.45 -2.76 22.33
C VAL A 197 -14.73 -1.47 22.75
N GLU A 198 -13.87 -1.55 23.77
CA GLU A 198 -13.09 -0.39 24.26
C GLU A 198 -12.04 0.08 23.24
N VAL A 199 -11.48 -0.84 22.46
CA VAL A 199 -10.46 -0.56 21.43
C VAL A 199 -11.09 0.06 20.18
N CYS A 200 -12.31 -0.36 19.84
CA CYS A 200 -13.09 0.22 18.73
C CYS A 200 -13.85 1.50 19.13
N SER A 201 -13.79 1.92 20.40
CA SER A 201 -14.49 3.10 20.89
C SER A 201 -13.81 4.37 20.36
N ILE A 202 -14.51 5.08 19.47
CA ILE A 202 -14.07 6.37 18.96
C ILE A 202 -13.96 7.37 20.14
N PRO A 203 -12.91 8.19 20.26
CA PRO A 203 -12.79 9.16 21.34
C PRO A 203 -14.02 10.09 21.47
N PRO A 204 -14.49 10.41 22.69
CA PRO A 204 -15.69 11.23 22.94
C PRO A 204 -15.70 12.60 22.25
N HIS A 205 -14.54 13.20 21.99
CA HIS A 205 -14.43 14.51 21.34
C HIS A 205 -14.72 14.46 19.83
N LEU A 206 -14.66 13.27 19.21
CA LEU A 206 -15.02 13.07 17.81
C LEU A 206 -16.53 12.81 17.64
N PHE A 207 -17.24 12.38 18.70
CA PHE A 207 -18.70 12.22 18.71
C PHE A 207 -19.46 13.54 18.49
N TYR A 208 -18.84 14.69 18.74
CA TYR A 208 -19.46 16.01 18.52
C TYR A 208 -19.32 16.52 17.07
N SER A 209 -18.68 15.76 16.19
CA SER A 209 -18.73 16.06 14.76
C SER A 209 -20.06 15.56 14.18
N PRO A 210 -20.83 16.40 13.45
CA PRO A 210 -22.11 16.01 12.83
C PRO A 210 -22.05 14.77 11.93
N LEU A 211 -20.84 14.34 11.56
CA LEU A 211 -20.58 13.17 10.72
C LEU A 211 -20.78 11.82 11.44
N ILE A 212 -20.60 11.74 12.76
CA ILE A 212 -20.70 10.46 13.50
C ILE A 212 -22.15 10.12 13.86
N PHE A 213 -23.02 11.13 13.97
CA PHE A 213 -24.44 10.91 14.30
C PHE A 213 -25.21 10.14 13.22
N VAL A 214 -24.65 9.99 12.01
CA VAL A 214 -25.22 9.19 10.91
C VAL A 214 -24.74 7.72 10.95
N VAL A 215 -23.75 7.39 11.80
CA VAL A 215 -23.15 6.04 11.89
C VAL A 215 -23.66 5.25 13.11
N ALA A 216 -24.39 5.90 14.03
CA ALA A 216 -24.97 5.26 15.22
C ALA A 216 -26.47 4.89 15.08
N LEU A 217 -27.01 4.92 13.85
CA LEU A 217 -28.32 4.37 13.45
C LEU A 217 -28.11 3.37 12.30
#